data_AF-A0A7T5US06-F1
#
_entry.id   AF-A0A7T5US06-F1
#
_cell.length_a   1.000
_cell.length_b   1.000
_cell.length_c   1.000
_cell.angle_alpha   90.00
_cell.angle_beta   90.00
_cell.angle_gamma   90.00
#
_symmetry.space_group_name_H-M   'P 1'
#
loop_
_entity.id
_entity.type
_entity.pdbx_description
1 polymer ?
#
loop_
_entity_poly.entity_id
_entity_poly.type
_entity_poly.pdbx_seq_one_letter_code
_entity_poly.pdbx_strand_id
1 'polypeptide(L)' 'MTYIIVRDGEHLDSAIRRLKRYVEKSGIPRELRQRERYEKPAKKRQRELAAAKKRQLKKQKNLLNRFNLSFYNK' A
#
# COMPACT_ATOMS: atom_id res chain seq x y z
N MET A 1 9.69 -13.25 1.90
CA MET A 1 9.29 -13.90 3.17
C MET A 1 9.08 -12.83 4.22
N THR A 2 7.96 -12.87 4.93
CA THR A 2 7.62 -11.92 6.00
C THR A 2 7.41 -12.68 7.30
N TYR A 3 8.17 -12.36 8.33
CA TYR A 3 8.01 -12.92 9.68
C TYR A 3 7.85 -11.78 10.68
N ILE A 4 7.23 -12.09 11.82
CA ILE A 4 7.15 -11.19 12.97
C ILE A 4 7.69 -11.93 14.18
N ILE A 5 8.40 -11.21 15.04
CA ILE A 5 8.79 -11.70 16.36
C ILE A 5 7.71 -11.23 17.33
N VAL A 6 7.12 -12.17 18.06
CA VAL A 6 6.15 -11.87 19.12
C VAL A 6 6.92 -11.39 20.34
N ARG A 7 6.47 -10.30 20.96
CA ARG A 7 7.11 -9.77 22.18
C ARG A 7 6.47 -10.38 23.42
N ASP A 8 7.25 -10.49 24.49
CA ASP A 8 6.75 -10.98 25.77
C ASP A 8 5.67 -10.04 26.33
N GLY A 9 4.51 -10.60 26.68
CA GLY A 9 3.33 -9.86 27.14
C GLY A 9 2.39 -9.33 26.04
N GLU A 10 2.64 -9.62 24.75
CA GLU A 10 1.68 -9.28 23.69
C GLU A 10 0.52 -10.29 23.60
N HIS A 11 -0.70 -9.77 23.48
CA HIS A 11 -1.85 -10.59 23.10
C HIS A 11 -1.69 -11.11 21.66
N LEU A 12 -1.98 -12.39 21.46
CA LEU A 12 -1.85 -13.09 20.18
C LEU A 12 -2.53 -12.36 19.01
N ASP A 13 -3.71 -11.80 19.23
CA ASP A 13 -4.45 -11.09 18.18
C ASP A 13 -3.74 -9.82 17.69
N SER A 14 -3.00 -9.13 18.56
CA SER A 14 -2.16 -7.98 18.19
C SER A 14 -1.01 -8.40 17.27
N ALA A 15 -0.38 -9.53 17.56
CA ALA A 15 0.66 -10.12 16.72
C ALA A 15 0.09 -10.51 15.34
N ILE A 16 -1.06 -11.20 15.28
CA ILE A 16 -1.72 -11.56 14.02
C ILE A 16 -2.06 -10.33 13.19
N ARG A 17 -2.58 -9.26 13.80
CA ARG A 17 -2.89 -8.02 13.10
C ARG A 17 -1.64 -7.33 12.55
N ARG A 18 -0.53 -7.38 13.27
CA ARG A 18 0.77 -6.88 12.80
C ARG A 18 1.25 -7.68 11.60
N LEU A 19 1.21 -9.02 11.69
CA LEU A 19 1.58 -9.90 10.58
C LEU A 19 0.77 -9.57 9.32
N LYS A 20 -0.55 -9.47 9.42
CA LYS A 20 -1.43 -9.10 8.29
C LYS A 20 -1.00 -7.79 7.64
N ARG A 21 -0.73 -6.74 8.43
CA ARG A 21 -0.22 -5.45 7.92
C ARG A 21 1.14 -5.58 7.24
N TYR A 22 2.05 -6.39 7.76
CA TYR A 22 3.35 -6.64 7.14
C TYR A 22 3.21 -7.38 5.81
N VAL A 23 2.34 -8.39 5.73
CA VAL A 23 2.04 -9.11 4.48
C VAL A 23 1.43 -8.16 3.44
N GLU A 24 0.45 -7.34 3.82
CA GLU A 24 -0.15 -6.34 2.94
C GLU A 24 0.87 -5.31 2.44
N LYS A 25 1.73 -4.81 3.33
CA LYS A 25 2.79 -3.85 3.01
C LYS A 25 3.84 -4.44 2.07
N SER A 26 4.18 -5.72 2.25
CA SER A 26 5.13 -6.42 1.38
C SER A 26 4.63 -6.59 -0.05
N GLY A 27 3.31 -6.48 -0.27
CA GLY A 27 2.72 -6.55 -1.61
C GLY A 27 2.53 -7.96 -2.15
N ILE A 28 2.82 -9.01 -1.36
CA ILE A 28 2.60 -10.43 -1.72
C ILE A 28 1.22 -10.68 -2.35
N PRO A 29 0.07 -10.26 -1.75
CA PRO A 29 -1.23 -10.53 -2.35
C PRO A 29 -1.43 -9.80 -3.68
N ARG A 30 -0.76 -8.66 -3.89
CA ARG A 30 -0.80 -7.93 -5.15
C ARG A 30 0.07 -8.61 -6.21
N GLU A 31 1.17 -9.24 -5.83
CA GLU A 31 2.02 -10.02 -6.74
C GLU A 31 1.33 -11.30 -7.18
N LEU A 32 0.68 -12.01 -6.26
CA LEU A 32 -0.10 -13.22 -6.55
C LEU A 32 -1.14 -12.97 -7.65
N ARG A 33 -1.98 -11.94 -7.49
CA ARG A 33 -3.00 -11.54 -8.47
C ARG A 33 -2.45 -11.16 -9.85
N GLN A 34 -1.18 -10.75 -9.92
CA GLN A 34 -0.53 -10.45 -11.19
C GLN A 34 0.03 -11.68 -11.88
N ARG A 35 0.40 -12.71 -11.10
CA ARG A 35 0.96 -13.98 -11.58
C ARG A 35 -0.11 -15.00 -11.95
N GLU A 36 -1.33 -14.86 -11.44
CA GLU A 36 -2.47 -15.73 -11.76
C GLU A 36 -2.76 -15.86 -13.27
N ARG A 37 -2.41 -14.86 -14.08
CA ARG A 37 -2.63 -14.87 -15.52
C ARG A 37 -1.50 -14.18 -16.26
N TYR A 38 -1.25 -14.60 -17.50
CA TYR A 38 -0.33 -13.88 -18.38
C TYR A 38 -0.90 -12.51 -18.73
N GLU A 39 -0.10 -11.47 -18.46
CA GLU A 39 -0.38 -10.10 -18.89
C GLU A 39 0.62 -9.72 -19.99
N LYS A 40 0.10 -9.43 -21.20
CA LYS A 40 0.94 -8.95 -22.31
C LYS A 40 1.79 -7.75 -21.86
N PRO A 41 3.08 -7.66 -22.24
CA PRO A 41 3.99 -6.60 -21.78
C PRO A 41 3.46 -5.18 -22.05
N ALA A 42 2.69 -4.97 -23.12
CA ALA A 42 2.03 -3.69 -23.39
C ALA A 42 1.00 -3.32 -22.30
N LYS A 43 0.14 -4.27 -21.88
CA LYS A 43 -0.87 -4.04 -20.83
C LYS A 43 -0.20 -3.78 -19.48
N LYS A 44 0.87 -4.52 -19.16
CA LYS A 44 1.69 -4.30 -17.96
C LYS A 44 2.22 -2.86 -17.89
N ARG A 45 2.83 -2.38 -18.98
CA ARG A 45 3.34 -0.99 -19.08
C ARG A 45 2.22 0.04 -18.92
N GLN A 46 1.08 -0.13 -19.59
CA GLN A 46 -0.07 0.78 -19.47
C GLN A 46 -0.59 0.85 -18.03
N ARG A 47 -0.71 -0.30 -17.35
CA ARG A 47 -1.15 -0.39 -15.97
C ARG A 47 -0.17 0.29 -14.99
N GLU A 48 1.13 0.13 -15.21
CA GLU A 48 2.17 0.78 -14.39
C GLU A 48 2.12 2.31 -14.52
N LEU A 49 1.98 2.83 -15.75
CA LEU A 49 1.82 4.27 -16.01
C LEU A 49 0.55 4.83 -15.36
N ALA A 50 -0.58 4.13 -15.50
CA ALA A 50 -1.83 4.53 -14.86
C ALA A 50 -1.71 4.55 -13.33
N ALA A 51 -1.04 3.55 -12.74
CA ALA A 51 -0.79 3.50 -11.31
C ALA A 51 0.12 4.64 -10.82
N ALA A 52 1.16 4.99 -11.60
CA ALA A 52 2.04 6.12 -11.29
C ALA A 52 1.29 7.45 -11.31
N LYS A 53 0.51 7.71 -12.37
CA LYS A 53 -0.35 8.90 -12.47
C LYS A 53 -1.32 9.01 -11.29
N LYS A 54 -2.00 7.91 -10.95
CA LYS A 54 -2.92 7.87 -9.79
C LYS A 54 -2.22 8.20 -8.47
N ARG A 55 -0.99 7.69 -8.26
CA ARG A 55 -0.20 8.00 -7.05
C ARG A 55 0.19 9.47 -6.98
N GLN A 56 0.61 10.07 -8.09
CA GLN A 56 0.96 11.49 -8.15
C GLN A 56 -0.25 12.38 -7.85
N LEU A 57 -1.40 12.10 -8.46
CA LEU A 57 -2.65 12.82 -8.19
C LEU A 57 -3.07 12.73 -6.72
N LYS A 58 -2.95 11.54 -6.10
CA LYS A 58 -3.23 11.37 -4.66
C LYS A 58 -2.27 12.19 -3.80
N LYS A 59 -0.98 12.24 -4.13
CA LYS A 59 0.01 13.04 -3.41
C LYS A 59 -0.33 14.53 -3.49
N GLN A 60 -0.65 15.04 -4.68
CA GLN A 60 -1.04 16.43 -4.88
C GLN A 60 -2.31 16.78 -4.08
N LYS A 61 -3.36 15.94 -4.16
CA LYS A 61 -4.58 16.14 -3.37
C LYS A 61 -4.29 16.20 -1.86
N ASN A 62 -3.45 15.31 -1.34
CA ASN A 62 -3.09 15.30 0.07
C ASN A 62 -2.33 16.57 0.49
N LEU A 63 -1.47 17.11 -0.38
CA LEU A 63 -0.77 18.37 -0.14
C LEU A 63 -1.76 19.54 -0.11
N LEU A 64 -2.62 19.65 -1.13
CA LEU A 64 -3.66 20.68 -1.19
C LEU A 64 -4.57 20.64 0.05
N ASN A 65 -4.98 19.46 0.48
CA ASN A 65 -5.77 19.29 1.70
C ASN A 65 -5.00 19.79 2.93
N ARG A 66 -3.71 19.44 3.09
CA ARG A 66 -2.88 19.94 4.18
C ARG A 66 -2.76 21.46 4.19
N PHE A 67 -2.56 22.07 3.03
CA PHE A 67 -2.51 23.53 2.91
C PHE A 67 -3.85 24.15 3.31
N ASN A 68 -4.97 23.69 2.76
CA ASN A 68 -6.30 24.20 3.09
C ASN A 68 -6.64 24.09 4.59
N LEU A 69 -6.32 22.97 5.24
CA LEU A 69 -6.50 22.81 6.69
C LEU A 69 -5.63 23.77 7.52
N SER A 70 -4.44 24.13 7.02
CA SER A 70 -3.55 25.11 7.67
C SER A 70 -4.06 26.54 7.54
N PHE A 71 -4.77 26.87 6.46
CA PHE A 71 -5.40 28.18 6.29
C PHE A 71 -6.69 28.32 7.10
N TYR A 72 -7.41 27.22 7.35
CA TYR A 72 -8.68 27.23 8.09
C TYR A 72 -8.52 27.22 9.62
N ASN A 73 -7.36 26.78 10.13
CA ASN A 73 -7.05 26.77 11.57
C ASN A 73 -6.15 27.94 12.01
N LYS A 74 -6.04 28.97 11.17
CA LYS A 74 -5.42 30.25 11.50
C LYS A 74 -6.51 31.31 11.57
#